data_AF-A0A9P3KML1-F1
#
_entry.id   AF-A0A9P3KML1-F1
#
_cell.length_a   1.000
_cell.length_b   1.000
_cell.length_c   1.000
_cell.angle_alpha   90.00
_cell.angle_beta   90.00
_cell.angle_gamma   90.00
#
_symmetry.space_group_name_H-M   'P 1'
#
loop_
_entity.id
_entity.type
_entity.pdbx_description
1 polymer ?
#
loop_
_entity_poly.entity_id
_entity_poly.type
_entity_poly.pdbx_seq_one_letter_code
_entity_poly.pdbx_strand_id
1 'polypeptide(L)'
;SQQRTIINTADVNEDNVLASGGDNGSIWFWDWKSGHNFQQTQTIVQPGSLDSEAGIYAMGFDVTGKRLVTCEADKTIKMWKEDENATPETHPVNFRPPKDMRRF
;
A
#
# COMPACT_ATOMS: atom_id res chain seq x y z
N SER A 1 -4.40 -8.87 9.91
CA SER A 1 -4.89 -7.50 9.78
C SER A 1 -5.98 -7.48 8.70
N GLN A 2 -6.97 -6.61 8.79
CA GLN A 2 -8.01 -6.47 7.77
C GLN A 2 -8.13 -5.00 7.41
N GLN A 3 -8.00 -4.65 6.13
CA GLN A 3 -8.19 -3.28 5.65
C GLN A 3 -9.70 -3.00 5.60
N ARG A 4 -10.19 -2.28 6.62
CA ARG A 4 -11.62 -1.98 6.80
C ARG A 4 -12.00 -0.69 6.09
N THR A 5 -11.99 -0.73 4.76
CA THR A 5 -12.40 0.38 3.89
C THR A 5 -12.92 -0.18 2.56
N ILE A 6 -13.51 0.68 1.74
CA ILE A 6 -13.80 0.33 0.35
C ILE A 6 -12.47 0.36 -0.40
N ILE A 7 -12.06 -0.80 -0.95
CA ILE A 7 -10.85 -0.91 -1.74
C ILE A 7 -11.23 -0.64 -3.20
N ASN A 8 -10.69 0.43 -3.77
CA ASN A 8 -10.95 0.81 -5.16
C ASN A 8 -9.93 0.19 -6.12
N THR A 9 -8.71 -0.05 -5.64
CA THR A 9 -7.59 -0.44 -6.49
C THR A 9 -6.59 -1.30 -5.71
N ALA A 10 -5.94 -2.21 -6.44
CA ALA A 10 -4.80 -2.97 -5.95
C ALA A 10 -3.87 -3.27 -7.12
N ASP A 11 -2.57 -3.27 -6.86
CA ASP A 11 -1.56 -3.62 -7.84
C ASP A 11 -0.41 -4.39 -7.20
N VAL A 12 0.28 -5.22 -7.99
CA VAL A 12 1.32 -6.13 -7.51
C VAL A 12 2.60 -5.95 -8.34
N ASN A 13 3.76 -5.91 -7.67
CA ASN A 13 5.05 -5.87 -8.34
C ASN A 13 5.72 -7.26 -8.43
N GLU A 14 6.79 -7.36 -9.21
CA GLU A 14 7.58 -8.59 -9.39
C GLU A 14 8.27 -9.07 -8.09
N ASP A 15 8.47 -8.16 -7.13
CA ASP A 15 9.11 -8.45 -5.84
C ASP A 15 8.14 -9.02 -4.79
N ASN A 16 6.90 -9.38 -5.18
CA ASN A 16 5.84 -9.91 -4.31
C ASN A 16 5.25 -8.90 -3.32
N VAL A 17 5.32 -7.60 -3.64
CA VAL A 17 4.59 -6.56 -2.90
C VAL A 17 3.27 -6.29 -3.59
N LEU A 18 2.18 -6.58 -2.89
CA LEU A 18 0.85 -6.12 -3.23
C LEU A 18 0.59 -4.80 -2.52
N ALA A 19 0.12 -3.79 -3.23
CA ALA A 19 -0.39 -2.54 -2.67
C ALA A 19 -1.91 -2.49 -2.86
N SER A 20 -2.64 -2.00 -1.86
CA SER A 20 -4.10 -1.78 -1.96
C SER A 20 -4.49 -0.39 -1.46
N GLY A 21 -5.25 0.32 -2.28
CA GLY A 21 -5.70 1.69 -2.05
C GLY A 21 -7.17 1.76 -1.63
N GLY A 22 -7.42 2.43 -0.52
CA GLY A 22 -8.74 2.64 0.04
C GLY A 22 -9.37 3.98 -0.30
N ASP A 23 -10.70 4.02 -0.28
CA ASP A 23 -11.49 5.24 -0.50
C ASP A 23 -11.35 6.28 0.64
N ASN A 24 -10.78 5.85 1.77
CA ASN A 24 -10.43 6.71 2.89
C ASN A 24 -8.97 7.19 2.85
N GLY A 25 -8.21 6.94 1.79
CA GLY A 25 -6.80 7.31 1.65
C GLY A 25 -5.79 6.38 2.31
N SER A 26 -6.26 5.25 2.85
CA SER A 26 -5.35 4.23 3.37
C SER A 26 -4.66 3.48 2.24
N ILE A 27 -3.34 3.29 2.37
CA ILE A 27 -2.55 2.42 1.49
C ILE A 27 -1.96 1.32 2.35
N TRP A 28 -2.21 0.09 1.96
CA TRP A 28 -1.73 -1.08 2.66
C TRP A 28 -0.78 -1.86 1.75
N PHE A 29 0.35 -2.28 2.30
CA PHE A 29 1.34 -3.09 1.61
C PHE A 29 1.38 -4.49 2.20
N TRP A 30 1.39 -5.49 1.33
CA TRP A 30 1.26 -6.88 1.67
C TRP A 30 2.33 -7.70 0.98
N ASP A 31 2.85 -8.71 1.68
CA ASP A 31 3.58 -9.78 1.04
C ASP A 31 2.57 -10.70 0.33
N TRP A 32 2.66 -10.76 -0.99
CA TRP A 32 1.72 -11.50 -1.85
C TRP A 32 1.65 -12.98 -1.51
N LYS A 33 2.77 -13.58 -1.13
CA LYS A 33 2.86 -15.03 -0.89
C LYS A 33 2.24 -15.45 0.44
N SER A 34 2.43 -14.66 1.49
CA SER A 34 1.99 -14.97 2.85
C SER A 34 0.69 -14.29 3.24
N GLY A 35 0.27 -13.27 2.49
CA GLY A 35 -0.84 -12.39 2.85
C GLY A 35 -0.55 -11.52 4.07
N HIS A 36 0.72 -11.42 4.49
CA HIS A 36 1.11 -10.60 5.61
C HIS A 36 1.12 -9.13 5.20
N ASN A 37 0.30 -8.32 5.86
CA ASN A 37 0.42 -6.87 5.79
C ASN A 37 1.63 -6.43 6.63
N PHE A 38 2.68 -5.97 5.97
CA PHE A 38 3.89 -5.51 6.65
C PHE A 38 3.91 -3.99 6.86
N GLN A 39 3.09 -3.23 6.12
CA GLN A 39 3.02 -1.78 6.26
C GLN A 39 1.61 -1.23 5.99
N GLN A 40 1.25 -0.20 6.75
CA GLN A 40 0.03 0.58 6.58
C GLN A 40 0.41 2.05 6.61
N THR A 41 -0.11 2.82 5.67
CA THR A 41 0.08 4.25 5.62
C THR A 41 -1.20 4.95 5.21
N GLN A 42 -1.20 6.26 5.37
CA GLN A 42 -2.28 7.16 5.01
C GLN A 42 -1.70 8.22 4.08
N THR A 43 -2.36 8.46 2.95
CA THR A 43 -1.98 9.56 2.08
C THR A 43 -2.23 10.91 2.75
N ILE A 44 -1.44 11.91 2.38
CA ILE A 44 -1.54 13.28 2.90
C ILE A 44 -2.29 14.11 1.87
N VAL A 45 -3.46 14.63 2.22
CA VAL A 45 -4.23 15.50 1.32
C VAL A 45 -3.45 16.77 0.97
N GLN A 46 -3.58 17.23 -0.27
CA GLN A 46 -2.98 18.49 -0.69
C GLN A 46 -3.53 19.70 0.11
N PRO A 47 -2.77 20.80 0.23
CA PRO A 47 -3.27 22.04 0.82
C PRO A 47 -4.52 22.56 0.08
N GLY A 48 -5.57 22.87 0.85
CA GLY A 48 -6.84 23.36 0.31
C GLY A 48 -7.89 22.28 0.01
N SER A 49 -7.53 20.99 0.13
CA SER A 49 -8.47 19.88 0.12
C SER A 49 -9.02 19.56 1.51
N LEU A 50 -10.15 18.86 1.54
CA LEU A 50 -10.74 18.34 2.78
C LEU A 50 -10.20 16.95 3.11
N ASP A 51 -10.23 16.56 4.39
CA ASP A 51 -9.85 15.20 4.81
C ASP A 51 -10.72 14.12 4.13
N SER A 52 -11.96 14.45 3.75
CA SER A 52 -12.86 13.57 3.00
C SER A 52 -12.41 13.33 1.55
N GLU A 53 -11.49 14.12 1.02
CA GLU A 53 -10.94 13.97 -0.34
C GLU A 53 -9.66 13.12 -0.36
N ALA A 54 -9.36 12.37 0.71
CA ALA A 54 -8.17 11.52 0.78
C ALA A 54 -8.27 10.23 -0.07
N GLY A 55 -9.39 9.95 -0.75
CA GLY A 55 -9.61 8.68 -1.44
C GLY A 55 -8.62 8.37 -2.57
N ILE A 56 -8.33 7.09 -2.77
CA ILE A 56 -7.45 6.62 -3.85
C ILE A 56 -8.32 5.89 -4.87
N TYR A 57 -8.32 6.37 -6.12
CA TYR A 57 -9.14 5.79 -7.19
C TYR A 57 -8.39 4.75 -8.03
N ALA A 58 -7.10 4.99 -8.27
CA ALA A 58 -6.26 4.08 -9.03
C ALA A 58 -4.83 4.11 -8.50
N MET A 59 -4.12 3.00 -8.66
CA MET A 59 -2.67 2.93 -8.43
C MET A 59 -2.01 2.01 -9.44
N GLY A 60 -0.71 2.18 -9.62
CA GLY A 60 0.10 1.28 -10.44
C GLY A 60 1.57 1.38 -10.11
N PHE A 61 2.25 0.24 -10.07
CA PHE A 61 3.70 0.16 -10.07
C PHE A 61 4.23 0.55 -11.44
N ASP A 62 5.41 1.17 -11.45
CA ASP A 62 6.16 1.35 -12.68
C ASP A 62 6.74 0.01 -13.17
N VAL A 63 7.22 -0.02 -14.42
CA VAL A 63 7.79 -1.24 -15.02
C VAL A 63 8.98 -1.79 -14.21
N THR A 64 9.69 -0.93 -13.47
CA THR A 64 10.80 -1.38 -12.62
C THR A 64 10.35 -1.92 -11.26
N GLY A 65 9.09 -1.73 -10.87
CA GLY A 65 8.55 -2.14 -9.57
C GLY A 65 8.98 -1.27 -8.38
N LYS A 66 9.80 -0.23 -8.60
CA LYS A 66 10.43 0.60 -7.56
C LYS A 66 9.68 1.88 -7.24
N ARG A 67 8.66 2.20 -8.02
CA ARG A 67 7.77 3.35 -7.79
C ARG A 67 6.34 2.88 -7.85
N LEU A 68 5.56 3.30 -6.87
CA LEU A 68 4.11 3.19 -6.91
C LEU A 68 3.55 4.58 -7.21
N VAL A 69 2.65 4.67 -8.17
CA VAL A 69 1.94 5.91 -8.51
C VAL A 69 0.50 5.77 -8.05
N THR A 70 -0.01 6.75 -7.31
CA THR A 70 -1.42 6.81 -6.87
C THR A 70 -2.14 8.00 -7.50
N CYS A 71 -3.37 7.76 -7.97
CA CYS A 71 -4.28 8.78 -8.48
C CYS A 71 -5.38 9.02 -7.44
N GLU A 72 -5.39 10.21 -6.86
CA GLU A 72 -6.15 10.50 -5.65
C GLU A 72 -7.32 11.47 -5.88
N ALA A 73 -8.31 11.42 -5.00
CA ALA A 73 -9.52 12.24 -5.07
C ALA A 73 -9.24 13.73 -4.85
N ASP A 74 -8.13 14.04 -4.17
CA ASP A 74 -7.59 15.38 -4.06
C ASP A 74 -6.98 15.90 -5.38
N LYS A 75 -7.30 15.35 -6.56
CA LYS A 75 -6.80 15.89 -7.85
C LYS A 75 -5.27 15.88 -7.97
N THR A 76 -4.57 15.12 -7.13
CA THR A 76 -3.13 14.93 -7.25
C THR A 76 -2.77 13.53 -7.77
N ILE A 77 -1.54 13.45 -8.28
CA ILE A 77 -0.85 12.19 -8.50
C ILE A 77 0.30 12.16 -7.51
N LYS A 78 0.40 11.11 -6.69
CA LYS A 78 1.50 10.94 -5.73
C LYS A 78 2.38 9.78 -6.15
N MET A 79 3.69 9.97 -6.00
CA MET A 79 4.69 8.96 -6.30
C MET A 79 5.35 8.50 -5.01
N TRP A 80 5.34 7.20 -4.80
CA TRP A 80 5.88 6.54 -3.63
C TRP A 80 7.16 5.81 -4.02
N LYS A 81 8.09 5.73 -3.07
CA LYS A 81 9.38 5.06 -3.21
C LYS A 81 9.70 4.36 -1.89
N GLU A 82 10.37 3.23 -1.99
CA GLU A 82 10.97 2.54 -0.84
C GLU A 82 12.01 3.42 -0.13
N ASP A 83 12.10 3.29 1.20
CA ASP A 83 13.18 3.89 1.97
C ASP A 83 14.46 3.06 1.79
N GLU A 84 15.48 3.65 1.16
CA GLU A 84 16.77 3.00 0.91
C GLU A 84 17.55 2.70 2.19
N ASN A 85 17.18 3.30 3.32
CA ASN A 85 17.80 3.07 4.62
C ASN A 85 17.04 2.04 5.47
N ALA A 86 15.95 1.47 4.96
CA ALA A 86 15.20 0.47 5.68
C ALA A 86 16.03 -0.82 5.84
N THR A 87 16.24 -1.22 7.08
CA THR A 87 16.90 -2.47 7.46
C THR A 87 15.99 -3.27 8.38
N PRO A 88 16.20 -4.59 8.55
CA PRO A 88 15.42 -5.40 9.49
C PRO A 88 15.46 -4.88 10.95
N GLU A 89 16.50 -4.16 11.34
CA GLU A 89 16.64 -3.59 12.68
C GLU A 89 15.86 -2.27 12.83
N THR A 90 15.83 -1.45 11.79
CA THR A 90 15.10 -0.17 11.80
C THR A 90 13.61 -0.36 11.53
N HIS A 91 13.26 -1.34 10.69
CA HIS A 91 11.91 -1.67 10.26
C HIS A 91 11.63 -3.18 10.45
N PRO A 92 11.51 -3.65 11.71
CA PRO A 92 11.38 -5.08 12.00
C PRO A 92 10.03 -5.64 11.56
N VAL A 93 10.06 -6.70 10.75
CA VAL A 93 8.86 -7.45 10.36
C VAL A 93 8.55 -8.52 11.41
N ASN A 94 7.58 -8.22 12.27
CA ASN A 94 7.08 -9.17 13.28
C ASN A 94 6.03 -10.10 12.70
N PHE A 95 6.44 -10.98 11.77
CA PHE A 95 5.56 -11.98 11.16
C PHE A 95 5.88 -13.39 11.65
N ARG A 96 4.83 -14.12 12.05
CA ARG A 96 4.91 -15.56 12.31
C ARG A 96 3.92 -16.26 11.39
N PRO A 97 4.37 -17.05 10.40
CA PRO A 97 3.47 -17.70 9.47
C PRO A 97 2.54 -18.67 10.22
N PRO A 98 1.24 -18.73 9.87
CA PRO A 98 0.34 -19.75 10.39
C PRO A 98 0.83 -21.15 10.03
N LYS A 99 0.65 -22.12 10.92
CA LYS A 99 1.05 -23.52 10.67
C LYS A 99 0.32 -24.15 9.47
N ASP A 100 -0.92 -23.72 9.22
CA ASP A 100 -1.76 -24.21 8.13
C ASP A 100 -2.16 -23.04 7.20
N MET A 101 -1.33 -22.74 6.21
CA MET A 101 -1.69 -21.80 5.14
C MET A 101 -2.36 -22.57 4.01
N ARG A 102 -3.70 -22.57 3.95
CA ARG A 102 -4.44 -23.12 2.81
C ARG A 102 -4.40 -22.12 1.66
N ARG A 103 -3.78 -22.52 0.55
CA ARG A 103 -3.94 -21.85 -0.73
C ARG A 103 -5.25 -22.36 -1.35
N PHE A 104 -6.16 -21.45 -1.68
CA PHE A 104 -7.37 -21.75 -2.45
C PHE A 104 -7.10 -21.49 -3.93
#